data_AF-A0A0T5PC78-F1
#
_entry.id   AF-A0A0T5PC78-F1
#
_cell.length_a   1.000
_cell.length_b   1.000
_cell.length_c   1.000
_cell.angle_alpha   90.00
_cell.angle_beta   90.00
_cell.angle_gamma   90.00
#
_symmetry.space_group_name_H-M   'P 1'
#
loop_
_entity.id
_entity.type
_entity.pdbx_description
1 polymer ?
#
loop_
_entity_poly.entity_id
_entity_poly.type
_entity_poly.pdbx_seq_one_letter_code
_entity_poly.pdbx_strand_id
1 'polypeptide(L)' 'MSWTSGLSTSDLLELKPKGHYRICETEDGFLVTINIPGEPPDRFICASRGAANQLAIRLSDMGLTGLWEA' A
#
# COMPACT_ATOMS: atom_id res chain seq x y z
N MET A 1 14.04 24.50 8.76
CA MET A 1 14.41 23.07 8.92
C MET A 1 13.31 22.26 8.26
N SER A 2 13.64 21.51 7.21
CA SER A 2 12.67 20.58 6.61
C SER A 2 12.51 19.40 7.57
N TRP A 3 11.35 19.22 8.19
CA TRP A 3 11.14 18.14 9.16
C TRP A 3 11.09 16.74 8.52
N THR A 4 11.25 16.65 7.21
CA THR A 4 11.20 15.39 6.43
C THR A 4 12.52 15.04 5.76
N SER A 5 13.57 15.86 5.89
CA SER A 5 14.87 15.56 5.28
C SER A 5 15.52 14.36 5.97
N GLY A 6 15.31 13.16 5.40
CA GLY A 6 15.87 11.90 5.87
C GLY A 6 14.87 10.75 5.96
N LEU A 7 13.56 11.01 5.89
CA LEU A 7 12.53 9.96 5.93
C LEU A 7 12.26 9.42 4.52
N SER A 8 12.24 8.10 4.40
CA SER A 8 11.79 7.40 3.21
C SER A 8 10.26 7.43 3.11
N THR A 9 9.71 7.19 1.92
CA THR A 9 8.25 7.04 1.73
C THR A 9 7.67 5.94 2.61
N SER A 10 8.43 4.86 2.84
CA SER A 10 8.00 3.75 3.71
C SER A 10 7.83 4.23 5.15
N ASP A 11 8.79 5.01 5.66
CA ASP A 11 8.71 5.56 7.02
C ASP A 11 7.46 6.46 7.19
N LEU A 12 7.10 7.21 6.15
CA LEU A 12 5.90 8.06 6.17
C LEU A 12 4.59 7.25 6.10
N LEU A 13 4.61 6.06 5.49
CA LEU A 13 3.46 5.17 5.39
C LEU A 13 3.19 4.41 6.70
N GLU A 14 4.23 4.08 7.46
CA GLU A 14 4.09 3.44 8.77
C GLU A 14 3.41 4.35 9.80
N LEU A 15 3.51 5.67 9.63
CA LEU A 15 2.81 6.66 10.49
C LEU A 15 1.29 6.73 10.24
N LYS A 16 0.75 5.99 9.26
CA LYS A 16 -0.68 6.06 8.94
C LYS A 16 -1.51 5.31 9.98
N PRO A 17 -2.44 5.97 10.68
CA PRO A 17 -3.10 5.41 11.85
C PRO A 17 -4.01 4.22 11.54
N LYS A 18 -4.53 4.14 10.31
CA LYS A 18 -5.35 3.02 9.83
C LYS A 18 -4.55 1.98 9.03
N GLY A 19 -3.26 2.18 8.87
CA GLY A 19 -2.42 1.39 7.99
C GLY A 19 -2.36 1.90 6.55
N HIS A 20 -1.68 1.12 5.72
CA HIS A 20 -1.41 1.44 4.33
C HIS A 20 -1.39 0.18 3.47
N TYR A 21 -1.52 0.35 2.16
CA TYR A 21 -1.31 -0.70 1.19
C TYR A 21 -0.36 -0.23 0.08
N ARG A 22 0.42 -1.16 -0.47
CA ARG A 22 1.32 -0.97 -1.59
C ARG A 22 0.90 -1.87 -2.74
N ILE A 23 0.93 -1.34 -3.95
CA ILE A 23 0.68 -2.11 -5.17
C ILE A 23 1.90 -1.93 -6.06
N CYS A 24 2.64 -3.02 -6.27
CA CYS A 24 3.82 -3.07 -7.12
C CYS A 24 3.49 -3.87 -8.38
N GLU A 25 3.88 -3.36 -9.55
CA GLU A 25 3.83 -4.14 -10.78
C GLU A 25 4.99 -5.16 -10.78
N THR A 26 4.70 -6.39 -11.16
CA THR A 26 5.61 -7.55 -11.18
C THR A 26 5.37 -8.36 -12.45
N GLU A 27 6.26 -9.30 -12.79
CA GLU A 27 6.09 -10.16 -13.97
C GLU A 27 4.81 -11.02 -13.90
N ASP A 28 4.38 -11.38 -12.68
CA ASP A 28 3.21 -12.22 -12.44
C ASP A 28 1.88 -11.42 -12.30
N GLY A 29 1.94 -10.08 -12.41
CA GLY A 29 0.81 -9.18 -12.23
C GLY A 29 1.08 -8.10 -11.17
N PHE A 30 0.10 -7.81 -10.33
CA PHE A 30 0.18 -6.71 -9.35
C PHE A 30 0.26 -7.29 -7.94
N LEU A 31 1.44 -7.21 -7.32
CA LEU A 31 1.63 -7.60 -5.93
C LEU A 31 1.03 -6.53 -5.03
N VAL A 32 0.02 -6.92 -4.25
CA VAL A 32 -0.59 -6.08 -3.24
C VAL A 32 -0.07 -6.49 -1.87
N THR A 33 0.44 -5.53 -1.11
CA THR A 33 0.82 -5.69 0.29
C THR A 33 -0.04 -4.78 1.15
N ILE A 34 -0.71 -5.33 2.15
CA ILE A 34 -1.55 -4.58 3.09
C ILE A 34 -0.89 -4.64 4.47
N ASN A 35 -0.67 -3.47 5.07
CA ASN A 35 -0.10 -3.33 6.40
C ASN A 35 -1.09 -2.62 7.31
N ILE A 36 -1.66 -3.34 8.28
CA ILE A 36 -2.53 -2.81 9.32
C ILE A 36 -1.75 -2.79 10.64
N PRO A 37 -1.73 -1.67 11.41
CA PRO A 37 -1.00 -1.60 12.67
C PRO A 37 -1.45 -2.67 13.67
N GLY A 38 -0.52 -3.50 14.13
CA GLY A 38 -0.79 -4.58 15.07
C GLY A 38 -1.18 -5.92 14.42
N GLU A 39 -1.29 -5.98 13.09
CA GLU A 39 -1.57 -7.20 12.33
C GLU A 39 -0.36 -7.60 11.48
N PRO A 40 -0.18 -8.90 11.19
CA PRO A 40 0.83 -9.34 10.23
C PRO A 40 0.50 -8.79 8.83
N PRO A 41 1.52 -8.44 8.02
CA PRO A 41 1.30 -8.00 6.65
C PRO A 41 0.64 -9.08 5.79
N ASP A 42 -0.42 -8.71 5.08
CA ASP A 42 -1.06 -9.56 4.09
C ASP A 42 -0.51 -9.28 2.69
N ARG A 43 -0.28 -10.35 1.91
CA ARG A 43 0.28 -10.24 0.55
C ARG A 43 -0.42 -11.18 -0.41
N PHE A 44 -0.77 -10.68 -1.57
CA PHE A 44 -1.36 -11.47 -2.64
C PHE A 44 -1.18 -10.80 -4.00
N ILE A 45 -1.37 -11.58 -5.06
CA ILE A 45 -1.19 -11.13 -6.44
C ILE A 45 -2.56 -10.94 -7.10
N CYS A 46 -2.77 -9.76 -7.68
CA CYS A 46 -3.87 -9.51 -8.60
C CYS A 46 -3.40 -9.75 -10.04
N ALA A 47 -4.08 -10.63 -10.76
CA ALA A 47 -3.74 -10.96 -12.15
C ALA A 47 -3.92 -9.80 -13.16
N SER A 48 -4.57 -8.69 -12.76
CA SER A 48 -4.76 -7.54 -13.63
C SER A 48 -4.80 -6.23 -12.87
N ARG A 49 -4.46 -5.15 -13.56
CA ARG A 49 -4.54 -3.77 -13.04
C ARG A 49 -5.97 -3.40 -12.63
N GLY A 50 -6.97 -3.91 -13.36
CA GLY A 50 -8.38 -3.69 -13.04
C GLY A 50 -8.76 -4.26 -11.68
N ALA A 51 -8.36 -5.50 -11.40
CA ALA A 51 -8.57 -6.13 -10.10
C ALA A 51 -7.85 -5.38 -8.97
N ALA A 52 -6.58 -4.99 -9.20
CA ALA A 52 -5.81 -4.20 -8.25
C ALA A 52 -6.45 -2.83 -7.95
N ASN A 53 -6.97 -2.14 -8.98
CA ASN A 53 -7.71 -0.88 -8.82
C ASN A 53 -9.00 -1.04 -8.02
N GLN A 54 -9.79 -2.08 -8.29
CA GLN A 54 -11.03 -2.33 -7.54
C GLN A 54 -10.75 -2.56 -6.07
N LEU A 55 -9.71 -3.33 -5.77
CA LEU A 55 -9.25 -3.53 -4.39
C LEU A 55 -8.76 -2.22 -3.77
N ALA A 56 -7.96 -1.43 -4.47
CA ALA A 56 -7.45 -0.14 -3.98
C ALA A 56 -8.61 0.79 -3.57
N ILE A 57 -9.70 0.83 -4.35
CA ILE A 57 -10.91 1.58 -4.00
C ILE A 57 -11.49 1.09 -2.67
N ARG A 58 -11.68 -0.22 -2.52
CA ARG A 58 -12.23 -0.81 -1.29
C ARG A 58 -11.36 -0.53 -0.06
N LEU A 59 -10.04 -0.69 -0.18
CA LEU A 59 -9.10 -0.41 0.91
C LEU A 59 -9.09 1.08 1.28
N SER A 60 -9.22 1.95 0.28
CA SER A 60 -9.32 3.40 0.50
C SER A 60 -10.64 3.78 1.19
N ASP A 61 -11.76 3.14 0.83
CA ASP A 61 -13.06 3.32 1.50
C ASP A 61 -12.99 2.89 2.98
N MET A 62 -12.18 1.89 3.32
CA MET A 62 -11.90 1.50 4.72
C MET A 62 -11.01 2.52 5.46
N GLY A 63 -10.37 3.42 4.72
CA GLY A 63 -9.53 4.50 5.22
C GLY A 63 -8.04 4.18 5.25
N LEU A 64 -7.58 3.14 4.53
CA LEU A 64 -6.16 2.87 4.37
C LEU A 64 -5.55 3.83 3.34
N THR A 65 -4.26 4.14 3.51
CA THR A 65 -3.50 4.93 2.54
C THR A 65 -2.87 4.04 1.48
N GLY A 66 -3.06 4.35 0.19
CA GLY A 66 -2.46 3.59 -0.92
C GLY A 66 -1.19 4.21 -1.47
N LEU A 67 -0.26 3.37 -1.90
CA LEU A 67 0.89 3.73 -2.74
C LEU A 67 0.97 2.78 -3.95
N TRP A 68 1.06 3.37 -5.14
CA TRP A 68 1.34 2.64 -6.37
C TRP A 68 2.81 2.82 -6.74
N GLU A 69 3.52 1.72 -6.95
CA GLU A 69 4.93 1.70 -7.35
C GLU A 69 5.03 1.00 -8.71
N ALA A 70 5.72 1.66 -9.63
CA ALA A 70 6.03 1.15 -10.96
C ALA A 70 7.37 0.41 -10.96
#